data_AF-F8NYV9-F1
#
_entry.id   AF-F8NYV9-F1
#
_cell.length_a   1.000
_cell.length_b   1.000
_cell.length_c   1.000
_cell.angle_alpha   90.00
_cell.angle_beta   90.00
_cell.angle_gamma   90.00
#
_symmetry.space_group_name_H-M   'P 1'
#
loop_
_entity.id
_entity.type
_entity.pdbx_description
1 polymer ?
#
loop_
_entity_poly.entity_id
_entity_poly.type
_entity_poly.pdbx_seq_one_letter_code
_entity_poly.pdbx_strand_id
1 'polypeptide(L)'
;MAPPVATVAPTFEDTATLFKKNGTVAHKTSYDVAEDYDGNYRFAPIEEAEVSRAMIKRYFNTMYDRAVSDVVIVGAGSAGLSCAYHLATSRPDLKVTILEANVAPGGGAWLGGQLMTPMVVRKPADRFLQELGVPFEDEGNFVVVKHAALFTSTILSRVLALPNVVMMNATAVEDLIIRTDFQGQQRVSGVVTNWTLVALNHDTQSCMDPNTITAPVVVTATGHDGPMGAFSAKRLVSAGLLKELGNMRGLDMNRAEPAIVNKTREVVPGLVMTGMELSEHDGSNRMGPTFGAMMASGIKAARETIRILETAQVVNGKVVG
;
A
#
# COMPACT_ATOMS: atom_id res chain seq x y z
N MET A 1 51.83 -13.21 17.28
CA MET A 1 51.13 -12.20 18.08
C MET A 1 49.91 -11.75 17.29
N ALA A 2 48.71 -12.10 17.74
CA ALA A 2 47.46 -11.62 17.15
C ALA A 2 47.15 -10.21 17.68
N PRO A 3 46.56 -9.31 16.88
CA PRO A 3 46.16 -7.99 17.36
C PRO A 3 44.96 -8.10 18.32
N PRO A 4 44.78 -7.13 19.24
CA PRO A 4 43.73 -7.19 20.25
C PRO A 4 42.35 -6.95 19.63
N VAL A 5 41.39 -7.77 20.05
CA VAL A 5 39.96 -7.66 19.73
C VAL A 5 39.41 -6.38 20.36
N ALA A 6 38.90 -5.46 19.55
CA ALA A 6 38.19 -4.29 20.03
C ALA A 6 36.85 -4.73 20.64
N THR A 7 36.74 -4.67 21.96
CA THR A 7 35.48 -4.80 22.69
C THR A 7 34.66 -3.52 22.52
N VAL A 8 33.70 -3.53 21.59
CA VAL A 8 32.65 -2.52 21.53
C VAL A 8 31.43 -3.07 22.26
N ALA A 9 31.05 -2.42 23.36
CA ALA A 9 29.84 -2.74 24.11
C ALA A 9 28.61 -2.48 23.24
N PRO A 10 27.56 -3.34 23.26
CA PRO A 10 26.35 -3.11 22.50
C PRO A 10 25.49 -2.08 23.25
N THR A 11 25.53 -0.82 22.85
CA THR A 11 24.47 0.12 23.17
C THR A 11 23.30 -0.17 22.24
N PHE A 12 22.36 -0.97 22.70
CA PHE A 12 21.03 -1.04 22.10
C PHE A 12 20.32 0.29 22.38
N GLU A 13 20.46 1.24 21.46
CA GLU A 13 19.55 2.37 21.40
C GLU A 13 18.22 1.91 20.81
N ASP A 14 17.18 2.21 21.58
CA ASP A 14 15.76 1.99 21.35
C ASP A 14 15.33 2.28 19.89
N THR A 15 14.77 1.29 19.21
CA THR A 15 14.36 1.35 17.79
C THR A 15 13.12 2.19 17.52
N ALA A 16 12.68 2.99 18.49
CA ALA A 16 11.45 3.80 18.43
C ALA A 16 11.62 5.22 17.84
N THR A 17 12.71 5.55 17.14
CA THR A 17 12.93 6.91 16.61
C THR A 17 12.95 6.98 15.08
N LEU A 18 11.79 6.85 14.43
CA LEU A 18 11.62 7.25 13.02
C LEU A 18 10.86 8.57 12.85
N PHE A 19 10.33 9.17 13.93
CA PHE A 19 9.61 10.45 13.86
C PHE A 19 10.01 11.38 15.00
N LYS A 20 11.27 11.82 15.01
CA LYS A 20 11.60 13.09 15.67
C LYS A 20 11.22 14.24 14.72
N LYS A 21 10.71 15.36 15.27
CA LYS A 21 10.48 16.62 14.54
C LYS A 21 11.66 16.95 13.61
N ASN A 22 11.40 17.65 12.48
CA ASN A 22 12.44 18.15 11.57
C ASN A 22 13.69 18.60 12.35
N GLY A 23 14.82 17.95 12.07
CA GLY A 23 16.09 18.20 12.76
C GLY A 23 16.21 17.45 14.09
N THR A 24 16.71 16.23 14.05
CA THR A 24 17.29 15.59 15.23
C THR A 24 18.69 16.13 15.44
N VAL A 25 19.00 16.55 16.67
CA VAL A 25 20.29 17.14 17.07
C VAL A 25 21.42 16.16 16.72
N ALA A 26 22.07 16.38 15.58
CA ALA A 26 23.39 15.86 15.31
C ALA A 26 24.38 16.72 16.10
N HIS A 27 25.49 16.10 16.56
CA HIS A 27 26.62 16.79 17.19
C HIS A 27 26.91 18.11 16.46
N LYS A 28 27.12 19.21 17.22
CA LYS A 28 27.47 20.54 16.70
C LYS A 28 28.83 20.50 15.99
N THR A 29 28.87 19.96 14.79
CA THR A 29 29.94 20.18 13.84
C THR A 29 29.44 21.29 12.91
N SER A 30 30.07 22.46 12.95
CA SER A 30 29.75 23.53 12.00
C SER A 30 30.33 23.15 10.64
N TYR A 31 29.48 22.97 9.64
CA TYR A 31 29.91 22.78 8.24
C TYR A 31 29.93 24.13 7.53
N ASP A 32 30.92 24.34 6.66
CA ASP A 32 31.00 25.52 5.81
C ASP A 32 30.05 25.37 4.62
N VAL A 33 28.80 25.81 4.77
CA VAL A 33 27.74 25.74 3.75
C VAL A 33 27.37 27.12 3.24
N ALA A 34 26.91 27.21 2.00
CA ALA A 34 26.49 28.48 1.39
C ALA A 34 25.28 28.25 0.47
N GLU A 35 24.22 29.04 0.68
CA GLU A 35 23.11 29.17 -0.24
C GLU A 35 23.34 30.43 -1.09
N ASP A 36 23.99 30.24 -2.24
CA ASP A 36 24.33 31.34 -3.16
C ASP A 36 24.11 30.90 -4.61
N TYR A 37 23.08 31.47 -5.25
CA TYR A 37 22.70 31.16 -6.63
C TYR A 37 23.52 31.93 -7.68
N ASP A 38 24.41 32.83 -7.27
CA ASP A 38 25.31 33.60 -8.15
C ASP A 38 26.65 32.89 -8.40
N GLY A 39 26.77 31.61 -7.98
CA GLY A 39 27.88 30.72 -8.34
C GLY A 39 28.72 30.21 -7.18
N ASN A 40 28.45 30.61 -5.93
CA ASN A 40 29.16 30.10 -4.74
C ASN A 40 28.33 29.13 -3.88
N TYR A 41 27.31 28.48 -4.46
CA TYR A 41 26.51 27.48 -3.74
C TYR A 41 27.39 26.34 -3.23
N ARG A 42 27.27 25.99 -1.95
CA ARG A 42 28.07 24.94 -1.32
C ARG A 42 27.27 24.12 -0.31
N PHE A 43 27.17 22.83 -0.57
CA PHE A 43 26.64 21.85 0.38
C PHE A 43 27.69 21.46 1.42
N ALA A 44 27.25 20.87 2.53
CA ALA A 44 28.15 20.21 3.45
C ALA A 44 28.86 19.03 2.74
N PRO A 45 30.14 18.74 3.07
CA PRO A 45 30.85 17.60 2.49
C PRO A 45 30.19 16.28 2.87
N ILE A 46 30.27 15.29 1.97
CA ILE A 46 29.69 13.95 2.14
C ILE A 46 30.49 12.93 1.33
N GLU A 47 30.58 11.68 1.82
CA GLU A 47 31.19 10.55 1.12
C GLU A 47 30.13 9.57 0.59
N GLU A 48 30.37 8.88 -0.53
CA GLU A 48 29.39 7.98 -1.15
C GLU A 48 28.97 6.84 -0.21
N ALA A 49 29.90 6.35 0.61
CA ALA A 49 29.63 5.30 1.59
C ALA A 49 28.65 5.74 2.68
N GLU A 50 28.60 7.03 3.03
CA GLU A 50 27.64 7.56 4.00
C GLU A 50 26.21 7.49 3.45
N VAL A 51 26.04 7.87 2.17
CA VAL A 51 24.76 7.79 1.47
C VAL A 51 24.29 6.34 1.34
N SER A 52 25.17 5.43 0.92
CA SER A 52 24.85 4.00 0.79
C SER A 52 24.45 3.37 2.13
N ARG A 53 25.23 3.59 3.19
CA ARG A 53 24.92 3.10 4.54
C ARG A 53 23.62 3.69 5.07
N ALA A 54 23.36 4.97 4.81
CA ALA A 54 22.14 5.63 5.25
C ALA A 54 20.89 4.99 4.64
N MET A 55 20.91 4.64 3.35
CA MET A 55 19.79 3.98 2.66
C MET A 55 19.64 2.52 3.09
N ILE A 56 20.72 1.73 3.02
CA ILE A 56 20.70 0.30 3.37
C ILE A 56 20.21 0.09 4.80
N LYS A 57 20.77 0.82 5.77
CA LYS A 57 20.36 0.68 7.18
C LYS A 57 18.86 0.90 7.37
N ARG A 58 18.31 1.97 6.77
CA ARG A 58 16.89 2.28 6.91
C ARG A 58 16.00 1.27 6.21
N TYR A 59 16.34 0.88 4.98
CA TYR A 59 15.54 -0.05 4.20
C TYR A 59 15.49 -1.44 4.85
N PHE A 60 16.64 -1.98 5.27
CA PHE A 60 16.69 -3.29 5.93
C PHE A 60 16.09 -3.28 7.33
N ASN A 61 16.20 -2.18 8.08
CA ASN A 61 15.48 -2.03 9.35
C ASN A 61 13.96 -2.05 9.12
N THR A 62 13.48 -1.36 8.09
CA THR A 62 12.07 -1.39 7.69
C THR A 62 11.64 -2.81 7.29
N MET A 63 12.42 -3.51 6.47
CA MET A 63 12.10 -4.91 6.11
C MET A 63 12.08 -5.83 7.34
N TYR A 64 13.03 -5.66 8.25
CA TYR A 64 13.07 -6.44 9.49
C TYR A 64 11.83 -6.18 10.36
N ASP A 65 11.46 -4.91 10.57
CA ASP A 65 10.27 -4.54 11.34
C ASP A 65 8.97 -5.04 10.69
N ARG A 66 8.90 -4.98 9.34
CA ARG A 66 7.69 -5.30 8.57
C ARG A 66 7.59 -6.76 8.14
N ALA A 67 8.55 -7.62 8.48
CA ALA A 67 8.45 -9.07 8.26
C ALA A 67 7.18 -9.66 8.90
N VAL A 68 6.70 -9.05 9.99
CA VAL A 68 5.35 -9.24 10.53
C VAL A 68 4.66 -7.88 10.60
N SER A 69 3.52 -7.75 9.92
CA SER A 69 2.68 -6.55 9.91
C SER A 69 1.30 -6.87 10.42
N ASP A 70 0.57 -5.89 10.95
CA ASP A 70 -0.83 -6.08 11.33
C ASP A 70 -1.74 -6.09 10.10
N VAL A 71 -1.43 -5.26 9.11
CA VAL A 71 -2.15 -5.21 7.84
C VAL A 71 -1.16 -5.05 6.69
N VAL A 72 -1.33 -5.87 5.66
CA VAL A 72 -0.68 -5.66 4.36
C VAL A 72 -1.71 -5.16 3.36
N ILE A 73 -1.41 -4.07 2.64
CA ILE A 73 -2.23 -3.54 1.56
C ILE A 73 -1.48 -3.76 0.23
N VAL A 74 -2.06 -4.54 -0.68
CA VAL A 74 -1.46 -4.86 -1.98
C VAL A 74 -2.06 -3.97 -3.06
N GLY A 75 -1.23 -3.10 -3.64
CA GLY A 75 -1.60 -2.10 -4.64
C GLY A 75 -1.88 -0.73 -4.01
N ALA A 76 -1.02 0.24 -4.29
CA ALA A 76 -1.15 1.64 -3.88
C ALA A 76 -1.94 2.48 -4.91
N GLY A 77 -3.01 1.92 -5.47
CA GLY A 77 -3.99 2.65 -6.29
C GLY A 77 -4.93 3.52 -5.44
N SER A 78 -5.89 4.19 -6.08
CA SER A 78 -6.86 5.05 -5.38
C SER A 78 -7.63 4.34 -4.26
N ALA A 79 -8.07 3.10 -4.47
CA ALA A 79 -8.76 2.32 -3.43
C ALA A 79 -7.81 1.88 -2.29
N GLY A 80 -6.61 1.41 -2.61
CA GLY A 80 -5.60 0.99 -1.63
C GLY A 80 -5.11 2.15 -0.77
N LEU A 81 -4.82 3.31 -1.37
CA LEU A 81 -4.45 4.54 -0.64
C LEU A 81 -5.59 5.08 0.22
N SER A 82 -6.84 5.01 -0.27
CA SER A 82 -8.02 5.38 0.53
C SER A 82 -8.19 4.46 1.74
N CYS A 83 -7.99 3.15 1.56
CA CYS A 83 -7.96 2.20 2.67
C CYS A 83 -6.84 2.51 3.66
N ALA A 84 -5.61 2.72 3.18
CA ALA A 84 -4.45 3.01 4.01
C ALA A 84 -4.67 4.26 4.87
N TYR A 85 -5.12 5.35 4.25
CA TYR A 85 -5.37 6.62 4.93
C TYR A 85 -6.36 6.46 6.09
N HIS A 86 -7.53 5.89 5.82
CA HIS A 86 -8.56 5.73 6.86
C HIS A 86 -8.18 4.73 7.94
N LEU A 87 -7.58 3.60 7.55
CA LEU A 87 -7.14 2.57 8.48
C LEU A 87 -6.08 3.12 9.44
N ALA A 88 -4.98 3.65 8.89
CA ALA A 88 -3.84 4.08 9.70
C ALA A 88 -4.16 5.33 10.55
N THR A 89 -5.03 6.21 10.07
CA THR A 89 -5.50 7.37 10.86
C THR A 89 -6.40 6.92 12.02
N SER A 90 -7.28 5.94 11.80
CA SER A 90 -8.21 5.46 12.84
C SER A 90 -7.55 4.54 13.86
N ARG A 91 -6.46 3.87 13.47
CA ARG A 91 -5.73 2.89 14.26
C ARG A 91 -4.22 3.14 14.19
N PRO A 92 -3.72 4.21 14.84
CA PRO A 92 -2.30 4.56 14.83
C PRO A 92 -1.41 3.53 15.52
N ASP A 93 -2.00 2.58 16.24
CA ASP A 93 -1.34 1.43 16.88
C ASP A 93 -0.94 0.32 15.90
N LEU A 94 -1.59 0.25 14.72
CA LEU A 94 -1.37 -0.84 13.76
C LEU A 94 -0.19 -0.59 12.82
N LYS A 95 0.62 -1.63 12.59
CA LYS A 95 1.64 -1.70 11.55
C LYS A 95 0.99 -1.92 10.17
N VAL A 96 0.86 -0.85 9.39
CA VAL A 96 0.29 -0.89 8.02
C VAL A 96 1.42 -0.90 6.99
N THR A 97 1.53 -1.99 6.23
CA THR A 97 2.54 -2.15 5.17
C THR A 97 1.87 -2.16 3.81
N ILE A 98 2.22 -1.19 2.96
CA ILE A 98 1.71 -1.08 1.59
C ILE A 98 2.76 -1.64 0.62
N LEU A 99 2.35 -2.57 -0.23
CA LEU A 99 3.18 -3.12 -1.30
C LEU A 99 2.68 -2.61 -2.65
N GLU A 100 3.56 -2.00 -3.42
CA GLU A 100 3.25 -1.45 -4.73
C GLU A 100 4.22 -2.00 -5.77
N ALA A 101 3.67 -2.62 -6.81
CA ALA A 101 4.48 -3.24 -7.86
C ALA A 101 5.24 -2.20 -8.68
N ASN A 102 4.65 -1.04 -8.97
CA ASN A 102 5.33 -0.01 -9.76
C ASN A 102 6.33 0.78 -8.92
N VAL A 103 7.29 1.43 -9.61
CA VAL A 103 8.14 2.44 -8.95
C VAL A 103 7.29 3.61 -8.47
N ALA A 104 6.36 4.09 -9.29
CA ALA A 104 5.44 5.16 -8.92
C ALA A 104 4.11 4.59 -8.41
N PRO A 105 3.70 4.87 -7.15
CA PRO A 105 2.38 4.52 -6.65
C PRO A 105 1.29 5.40 -7.29
N GLY A 106 0.03 5.13 -6.94
CA GLY A 106 -1.15 5.86 -7.44
C GLY A 106 -1.97 5.07 -8.47
N GLY A 107 -1.40 4.02 -9.05
CA GLY A 107 -2.05 3.18 -10.05
C GLY A 107 -2.62 4.01 -11.21
N GLY A 108 -3.87 3.74 -11.59
CA GLY A 108 -4.56 4.47 -12.67
C GLY A 108 -5.08 5.87 -12.30
N ALA A 109 -4.85 6.38 -11.09
CA ALA A 109 -5.43 7.65 -10.62
C ALA A 109 -4.57 8.89 -10.93
N TRP A 110 -3.63 8.78 -11.87
CA TRP A 110 -2.86 9.93 -12.36
C TRP A 110 -3.59 10.72 -13.45
N LEU A 111 -4.55 10.10 -14.12
CA LEU A 111 -5.33 10.66 -15.23
C LEU A 111 -6.81 10.35 -15.06
N GLY A 112 -7.64 11.08 -15.80
CA GLY A 112 -9.02 10.72 -16.08
C GLY A 112 -9.13 9.75 -17.26
N GLY A 113 -10.20 9.87 -18.05
CA GLY A 113 -10.39 9.05 -19.25
C GLY A 113 -9.51 9.49 -20.41
N GLN A 114 -9.02 8.54 -21.22
CA GLN A 114 -8.37 8.82 -22.51
C GLN A 114 -7.25 9.87 -22.42
N LEU A 115 -6.41 9.79 -21.38
CA LEU A 115 -5.31 10.71 -21.11
C LEU A 115 -5.71 12.15 -20.73
N MET A 116 -7.00 12.44 -20.59
CA MET A 116 -7.47 13.69 -20.00
C MET A 116 -7.15 13.74 -18.50
N THR A 117 -7.18 14.93 -17.92
CA THR A 117 -6.73 15.17 -16.55
C THR A 117 -7.83 15.24 -15.49
N PRO A 118 -9.06 15.73 -15.74
CA PRO A 118 -10.05 15.91 -14.68
C PRO A 118 -10.49 14.58 -14.05
N MET A 119 -10.69 14.59 -12.74
CA MET A 119 -11.19 13.43 -11.98
C MET A 119 -12.61 13.68 -11.52
N VAL A 120 -13.54 12.95 -12.12
CA VAL A 120 -14.97 13.00 -11.80
C VAL A 120 -15.26 12.10 -10.60
N VAL A 121 -15.97 12.63 -9.62
CA VAL A 121 -16.33 11.94 -8.37
C VAL A 121 -17.81 12.17 -8.06
N ARG A 122 -18.61 11.11 -8.11
CA ARG A 122 -20.02 11.18 -7.73
C ARG A 122 -20.20 11.36 -6.21
N LYS A 123 -21.20 12.13 -5.81
CA LYS A 123 -21.57 12.28 -4.39
C LYS A 123 -22.11 10.94 -3.84
N PRO A 124 -21.85 10.58 -2.57
CA PRO A 124 -21.27 11.41 -1.50
C PRO A 124 -19.74 11.28 -1.31
N ALA A 125 -18.98 10.84 -2.33
CA ALA A 125 -17.52 10.67 -2.19
C ALA A 125 -16.75 12.00 -2.14
N ASP A 126 -17.39 13.11 -2.49
CA ASP A 126 -16.91 14.48 -2.30
C ASP A 126 -16.57 14.80 -0.83
N ARG A 127 -17.24 14.16 0.14
CA ARG A 127 -16.93 14.31 1.57
C ARG A 127 -15.50 13.89 1.90
N PHE A 128 -14.99 12.87 1.20
CA PHE A 128 -13.62 12.43 1.40
C PHE A 128 -12.61 13.40 0.78
N LEU A 129 -12.95 14.04 -0.34
CA LEU A 129 -12.14 15.12 -0.89
C LEU A 129 -12.06 16.31 0.08
N GLN A 130 -13.18 16.67 0.72
CA GLN A 130 -13.22 17.71 1.75
C GLN A 130 -12.31 17.34 2.94
N GLU A 131 -12.37 16.09 3.42
CA GLU A 131 -11.53 15.58 4.51
C GLU A 131 -10.03 15.69 4.18
N LEU A 132 -9.63 15.36 2.95
CA LEU A 132 -8.23 15.46 2.49
C LEU A 132 -7.77 16.90 2.21
N GLY A 133 -8.71 17.84 2.06
CA GLY A 133 -8.45 19.20 1.59
C GLY A 133 -8.15 19.28 0.09
N VAL A 134 -8.71 18.38 -0.73
CA VAL A 134 -8.58 18.40 -2.19
C VAL A 134 -9.68 19.28 -2.78
N PRO A 135 -9.35 20.41 -3.43
CA PRO A 135 -10.35 21.30 -4.01
C PRO A 135 -11.02 20.65 -5.23
N PHE A 136 -12.30 20.94 -5.41
CA PHE A 136 -13.12 20.47 -6.52
C PHE A 136 -14.16 21.52 -6.91
N GLU A 137 -14.68 21.38 -8.13
CA GLU A 137 -15.84 22.12 -8.65
C GLU A 137 -17.10 21.28 -8.45
N ASP A 138 -18.17 21.86 -7.91
CA ASP A 138 -19.44 21.16 -7.64
C ASP A 138 -20.40 21.29 -8.82
N GLU A 139 -20.77 20.16 -9.41
CA GLU A 139 -21.64 20.04 -10.60
C GLU A 139 -23.00 19.40 -10.23
N GLY A 140 -23.43 19.53 -8.97
CA GLY A 140 -24.69 19.00 -8.45
C GLY A 140 -24.56 17.56 -7.95
N ASN A 141 -24.77 16.57 -8.82
CA ASN A 141 -24.76 15.14 -8.44
C ASN A 141 -23.34 14.55 -8.38
N PHE A 142 -22.35 15.29 -8.84
CA PHE A 142 -20.93 14.93 -8.83
C PHE A 142 -20.07 16.18 -8.66
N VAL A 143 -18.80 15.96 -8.41
CA VAL A 143 -17.78 17.00 -8.33
C VAL A 143 -16.61 16.66 -9.25
N VAL A 144 -15.83 17.66 -9.61
CA VAL A 144 -14.66 17.51 -10.49
C VAL A 144 -13.42 18.06 -9.81
N VAL A 145 -12.45 17.18 -9.55
CA VAL A 145 -11.10 17.62 -9.17
C VAL A 145 -10.36 18.01 -10.46
N LYS A 146 -9.79 19.22 -10.47
CA LYS A 146 -9.14 19.81 -11.66
C LYS A 146 -8.13 18.89 -12.36
N HIS A 147 -7.47 18.03 -11.59
CA HIS A 147 -6.55 17.02 -12.09
C HIS A 147 -6.53 15.80 -11.16
N ALA A 148 -6.65 14.59 -11.70
CA ALA A 148 -6.53 13.33 -10.96
C ALA A 148 -5.27 13.24 -10.09
N ALA A 149 -4.13 13.71 -10.62
CA ALA A 149 -2.86 13.83 -9.91
C ALA A 149 -2.96 14.65 -8.61
N LEU A 150 -3.85 15.66 -8.53
CA LEU A 150 -4.02 16.46 -7.31
C LEU A 150 -4.58 15.62 -6.18
N PHE A 151 -5.60 14.79 -6.44
CA PHE A 151 -6.11 13.84 -5.46
C PHE A 151 -5.03 12.85 -5.06
N THR A 152 -4.40 12.20 -6.06
CA THR A 152 -3.46 11.10 -5.84
C THR A 152 -2.20 11.52 -5.09
N SER A 153 -1.59 12.65 -5.47
CA SER A 153 -0.43 13.19 -4.75
C SER A 153 -0.77 13.66 -3.34
N THR A 154 -1.95 14.24 -3.13
CA THR A 154 -2.40 14.70 -1.80
C THR A 154 -2.59 13.51 -0.86
N ILE A 155 -3.37 12.50 -1.26
CA ILE A 155 -3.59 11.32 -0.40
C ILE A 155 -2.29 10.56 -0.16
N LEU A 156 -1.43 10.42 -1.17
CA LEU A 156 -0.13 9.78 -1.02
C LEU A 156 0.74 10.50 0.02
N SER A 157 0.83 11.83 -0.04
CA SER A 157 1.55 12.64 0.94
C SER A 157 1.01 12.45 2.36
N ARG A 158 -0.33 12.48 2.51
CA ARG A 158 -0.99 12.26 3.81
C ARG A 158 -0.71 10.86 4.37
N VAL A 159 -0.81 9.82 3.54
CA VAL A 159 -0.56 8.42 3.93
C VAL A 159 0.90 8.20 4.34
N LEU A 160 1.85 8.70 3.55
CA LEU A 160 3.28 8.53 3.84
C LEU A 160 3.75 9.33 5.06
N ALA A 161 3.00 10.35 5.47
CA ALA A 161 3.28 11.12 6.69
C ALA A 161 2.80 10.41 7.98
N LEU A 162 2.00 9.34 7.87
CA LEU A 162 1.51 8.59 9.05
C LEU A 162 2.63 7.71 9.61
N PRO A 163 2.91 7.77 10.92
CA PRO A 163 4.10 7.14 11.50
C PRO A 163 4.07 5.62 11.51
N ASN A 164 2.88 5.05 11.41
CA ASN A 164 2.63 3.63 11.44
C ASN A 164 2.51 2.99 10.03
N VAL A 165 2.64 3.80 8.98
CA VAL A 165 2.60 3.35 7.57
C VAL A 165 4.01 3.19 7.02
N VAL A 166 4.24 2.10 6.29
CA VAL A 166 5.41 1.93 5.41
C VAL A 166 4.91 1.57 4.02
N MET A 167 5.53 2.14 2.98
CA MET A 167 5.30 1.73 1.60
C MET A 167 6.59 1.13 1.03
N MET A 168 6.48 -0.07 0.46
CA MET A 168 7.53 -0.72 -0.33
C MET A 168 7.04 -0.76 -1.79
N ASN A 169 7.38 0.28 -2.54
CA ASN A 169 7.18 0.34 -3.98
C ASN A 169 8.26 -0.50 -4.71
N ALA A 170 8.08 -0.70 -6.02
CA ALA A 170 8.89 -1.63 -6.82
C ALA A 170 8.92 -3.08 -6.28
N THR A 171 7.91 -3.46 -5.49
CA THR A 171 7.78 -4.76 -4.84
C THR A 171 6.46 -5.40 -5.24
N ALA A 172 6.51 -6.51 -5.97
CA ALA A 172 5.35 -7.27 -6.39
C ALA A 172 4.96 -8.31 -5.34
N VAL A 173 3.66 -8.59 -5.23
CA VAL A 173 3.15 -9.78 -4.56
C VAL A 173 2.94 -10.86 -5.62
N GLU A 174 3.57 -12.01 -5.43
CA GLU A 174 3.58 -13.11 -6.40
C GLU A 174 2.80 -14.34 -5.91
N ASP A 175 2.59 -14.46 -4.61
CA ASP A 175 1.76 -15.49 -3.99
C ASP A 175 1.14 -14.99 -2.67
N LEU A 176 0.20 -15.76 -2.12
CA LEU A 176 -0.41 -15.58 -0.82
C LEU A 176 0.09 -16.67 0.14
N ILE A 177 0.35 -16.30 1.39
CA ILE A 177 0.61 -17.30 2.44
C ILE A 177 -0.74 -17.85 2.89
N ILE A 178 -1.05 -19.09 2.51
CA ILE A 178 -2.33 -19.74 2.87
C ILE A 178 -2.07 -20.81 3.93
N ARG A 179 -2.86 -20.80 5.01
CA ARG A 179 -2.77 -21.75 6.13
C ARG A 179 -4.15 -22.24 6.52
N THR A 180 -4.22 -23.44 7.09
CA THR A 180 -5.42 -23.87 7.82
C THR A 180 -5.47 -23.17 9.17
N ASP A 181 -6.57 -22.47 9.46
CA ASP A 181 -6.80 -21.78 10.72
C ASP A 181 -7.31 -22.72 11.83
N PHE A 182 -7.60 -22.15 13.00
CA PHE A 182 -8.06 -22.89 14.18
C PHE A 182 -9.47 -23.51 14.00
N GLN A 183 -10.24 -23.08 13.01
CA GLN A 183 -11.55 -23.64 12.67
C GLN A 183 -11.45 -24.71 11.56
N GLY A 184 -10.24 -25.02 11.10
CA GLY A 184 -10.02 -25.96 10.01
C GLY A 184 -10.27 -25.37 8.62
N GLN A 185 -10.40 -24.05 8.50
CA GLN A 185 -10.65 -23.36 7.22
C GLN A 185 -9.35 -22.83 6.62
N GLN A 186 -9.28 -22.74 5.29
CA GLN A 186 -8.15 -22.10 4.62
C GLN A 186 -8.22 -20.58 4.80
N ARG A 187 -7.12 -19.98 5.23
CA ARG A 187 -6.98 -18.56 5.57
C ARG A 187 -5.74 -17.96 4.94
N VAL A 188 -5.86 -16.75 4.40
CA VAL A 188 -4.72 -15.92 4.00
C VAL A 188 -4.08 -15.31 5.24
N SER A 189 -2.78 -15.54 5.42
CA SER A 189 -1.98 -15.16 6.59
C SER A 189 -0.74 -14.33 6.22
N GLY A 190 -0.74 -13.74 5.03
CA GLY A 190 0.37 -12.92 4.54
C GLY A 190 0.55 -13.04 3.03
N VAL A 191 1.68 -12.54 2.56
CA VAL A 191 2.01 -12.41 1.14
C VAL A 191 3.43 -12.89 0.86
N VAL A 192 3.63 -13.36 -0.36
CA VAL A 192 4.94 -13.71 -0.92
C VAL A 192 5.34 -12.59 -1.87
N THR A 193 6.53 -12.03 -1.66
CA THR A 193 6.96 -10.77 -2.27
C THR A 193 8.25 -10.93 -3.02
N ASN A 194 8.45 -10.16 -4.08
CA ASN A 194 9.74 -10.03 -4.72
C ASN A 194 9.88 -8.63 -5.32
N TRP A 195 11.08 -8.29 -5.77
CA TRP A 195 11.24 -7.12 -6.64
C TRP A 195 10.40 -7.32 -7.90
N THR A 196 9.66 -6.30 -8.32
CA THR A 196 8.78 -6.43 -9.50
C THR A 196 9.54 -6.85 -10.75
N LEU A 197 10.78 -6.39 -10.89
CA LEU A 197 11.63 -6.79 -12.02
C LEU A 197 12.02 -8.28 -11.96
N VAL A 198 12.19 -8.86 -10.77
CA VAL A 198 12.40 -10.31 -10.64
C VAL A 198 11.11 -11.04 -11.04
N ALA A 199 9.97 -10.60 -10.51
CA ALA A 199 8.66 -11.19 -10.77
C ALA A 199 8.28 -11.24 -12.26
N LEU A 200 8.66 -10.21 -13.02
CA LEU A 200 8.41 -10.11 -14.46
C LEU A 200 9.40 -10.92 -15.32
N ASN A 201 10.42 -11.53 -14.72
CA ASN A 201 11.57 -12.10 -15.45
C ASN A 201 11.98 -13.51 -14.96
N HIS A 202 11.07 -14.25 -14.32
CA HIS A 202 11.31 -15.63 -13.84
C HIS A 202 11.79 -16.60 -14.94
N ASP A 203 11.40 -16.37 -16.21
CA ASP A 203 11.79 -17.22 -17.34
C ASP A 203 13.14 -16.84 -17.98
N THR A 204 13.78 -15.75 -17.52
CA THR A 204 14.97 -15.18 -18.18
C THR A 204 16.27 -15.40 -17.42
N GLN A 205 16.22 -15.99 -16.23
CA GLN A 205 17.36 -16.20 -15.34
C GLN A 205 17.25 -17.56 -14.63
N SER A 206 18.23 -17.90 -13.80
CA SER A 206 18.05 -18.97 -12.80
C SER A 206 16.94 -18.60 -11.81
N CYS A 207 16.38 -19.60 -11.12
CA CYS A 207 15.32 -19.37 -10.12
C CYS A 207 15.76 -18.34 -9.08
N MET A 208 14.92 -17.33 -8.85
CA MET A 208 15.14 -16.24 -7.91
C MET A 208 14.02 -16.26 -6.87
N ASP A 209 14.25 -17.03 -5.80
CA ASP A 209 13.24 -17.26 -4.77
C ASP A 209 12.72 -15.95 -4.15
N PRO A 210 11.43 -15.91 -3.79
CA PRO A 210 10.82 -14.72 -3.19
C PRO A 210 11.14 -14.58 -1.69
N ASN A 211 10.72 -13.45 -1.12
CA ASN A 211 10.65 -13.21 0.32
C ASN A 211 9.19 -13.26 0.81
N THR A 212 8.94 -13.08 2.11
CA THR A 212 7.61 -13.20 2.71
C THR A 212 7.31 -12.11 3.73
N ILE A 213 6.04 -11.72 3.82
CA ILE A 213 5.53 -10.86 4.89
C ILE A 213 4.31 -11.54 5.49
N THR A 214 4.35 -11.75 6.81
CA THR A 214 3.23 -12.33 7.55
C THR A 214 2.29 -11.23 8.00
N ALA A 215 0.98 -11.42 7.80
CA ALA A 215 -0.03 -10.51 8.29
C ALA A 215 -1.37 -11.21 8.54
N PRO A 216 -2.08 -10.89 9.65
CA PRO A 216 -3.37 -11.48 9.93
C PRO A 216 -4.46 -11.04 8.94
N VAL A 217 -4.32 -9.85 8.35
CA VAL A 217 -5.25 -9.33 7.34
C VAL A 217 -4.46 -8.76 6.17
N VAL A 218 -4.83 -9.21 4.98
CA VAL A 218 -4.36 -8.67 3.70
C VAL A 218 -5.52 -7.94 3.04
N VAL A 219 -5.31 -6.68 2.66
CA VAL A 219 -6.23 -5.93 1.80
C VAL A 219 -5.66 -5.93 0.39
N THR A 220 -6.41 -6.44 -0.58
CA THR A 220 -6.00 -6.46 -2.00
C THR A 220 -6.79 -5.45 -2.82
N ALA A 221 -6.06 -4.58 -3.52
CA ALA A 221 -6.56 -3.46 -4.30
C ALA A 221 -5.77 -3.31 -5.62
N THR A 222 -5.43 -4.43 -6.26
CA THR A 222 -4.53 -4.50 -7.44
C THR A 222 -5.17 -4.04 -8.75
N GLY A 223 -6.41 -3.55 -8.71
CA GLY A 223 -7.16 -3.17 -9.90
C GLY A 223 -7.58 -4.37 -10.73
N HIS A 224 -8.01 -4.13 -11.97
CA HIS A 224 -8.50 -5.19 -12.87
C HIS A 224 -7.55 -5.49 -14.03
N ASP A 225 -6.63 -4.59 -14.36
CA ASP A 225 -5.81 -4.63 -15.58
C ASP A 225 -4.31 -4.57 -15.27
N GLY A 226 -3.51 -4.81 -16.30
CA GLY A 226 -2.05 -4.78 -16.25
C GLY A 226 -1.43 -6.10 -15.82
N PRO A 227 -0.08 -6.20 -15.85
CA PRO A 227 0.63 -7.45 -15.59
C PRO A 227 0.32 -8.08 -14.23
N MET A 228 0.02 -7.26 -13.22
CA MET A 228 -0.29 -7.67 -11.85
C MET A 228 -1.76 -7.41 -11.46
N GLY A 229 -2.62 -7.10 -12.44
CA GLY A 229 -4.02 -6.76 -12.20
C GLY A 229 -4.85 -7.96 -11.73
N ALA A 230 -5.75 -7.72 -10.78
CA ALA A 230 -6.61 -8.71 -10.15
C ALA A 230 -5.86 -9.94 -9.62
N PHE A 231 -4.65 -9.73 -9.11
CA PHE A 231 -3.74 -10.77 -8.69
C PHE A 231 -4.38 -11.73 -7.69
N SER A 232 -4.90 -11.23 -6.57
CA SER A 232 -5.42 -12.08 -5.50
C SER A 232 -6.68 -12.80 -5.96
N ALA A 233 -7.57 -12.14 -6.73
CA ALA A 233 -8.75 -12.79 -7.30
C ALA A 233 -8.36 -14.00 -8.18
N LYS A 234 -7.40 -13.83 -9.08
CA LYS A 234 -6.86 -14.92 -9.92
C LYS A 234 -6.17 -15.98 -9.07
N ARG A 235 -5.44 -15.56 -8.03
CA ARG A 235 -4.71 -16.48 -7.16
C ARG A 235 -5.66 -17.36 -6.35
N LEU A 236 -6.79 -16.84 -5.87
CA LEU A 236 -7.81 -17.65 -5.20
C LEU A 236 -8.34 -18.79 -6.09
N VAL A 237 -8.48 -18.56 -7.40
CA VAL A 237 -8.90 -19.62 -8.34
C VAL A 237 -7.82 -20.70 -8.46
N SER A 238 -6.58 -20.30 -8.76
CA SER A 238 -5.48 -21.27 -8.91
C SER A 238 -5.10 -21.99 -7.60
N ALA A 239 -5.40 -21.39 -6.44
CA ALA A 239 -5.24 -22.00 -5.12
C ALA A 239 -6.44 -22.89 -4.70
N GLY A 240 -7.52 -22.95 -5.50
CA GLY A 240 -8.70 -23.75 -5.19
C GLY A 240 -9.62 -23.17 -4.10
N LEU A 241 -9.45 -21.90 -3.75
CA LEU A 241 -10.29 -21.17 -2.79
C LEU A 241 -11.51 -20.49 -3.44
N LEU A 242 -11.46 -20.34 -4.77
CA LEU A 242 -12.57 -19.84 -5.58
C LEU A 242 -12.73 -20.78 -6.79
N LYS A 243 -13.97 -21.13 -7.14
CA LYS A 243 -14.22 -22.04 -8.27
C LYS A 243 -13.78 -21.43 -9.60
N GLU A 244 -14.19 -20.19 -9.85
CA GLU A 244 -13.93 -19.45 -11.09
C GLU A 244 -14.11 -17.94 -10.83
N LEU A 245 -13.50 -17.10 -11.68
CA LEU A 245 -13.71 -15.67 -11.63
C LEU A 245 -15.12 -15.30 -12.10
N GLY A 246 -15.70 -14.27 -11.47
CA GLY A 246 -16.92 -13.66 -11.96
C GLY A 246 -16.72 -12.94 -13.30
N ASN A 247 -15.50 -12.46 -13.60
CA ASN A 247 -15.09 -11.69 -14.78
C ASN A 247 -15.80 -10.34 -14.92
N MET A 248 -15.04 -9.25 -14.95
CA MET A 248 -15.55 -7.88 -15.09
C MET A 248 -16.47 -7.74 -16.32
N ARG A 249 -17.61 -7.06 -16.14
CA ARG A 249 -18.62 -6.86 -17.19
C ARG A 249 -18.48 -5.51 -17.89
N GLY A 250 -19.33 -5.29 -18.90
CA GLY A 250 -19.40 -4.04 -19.65
C GLY A 250 -19.61 -2.80 -18.77
N LEU A 251 -19.36 -1.62 -19.34
CA LEU A 251 -19.41 -0.36 -18.61
C LEU A 251 -20.86 0.05 -18.28
N ASP A 252 -21.13 0.25 -16.99
CA ASP A 252 -22.38 0.82 -16.48
C ASP A 252 -22.08 1.50 -15.14
N MET A 253 -21.89 2.83 -15.13
CA MET A 253 -21.50 3.59 -13.94
C MET A 253 -22.53 3.50 -12.81
N ASN A 254 -23.82 3.44 -13.13
CA ASN A 254 -24.88 3.43 -12.14
C ASN A 254 -24.94 2.11 -11.39
N ARG A 255 -24.69 0.98 -12.08
CA ARG A 255 -24.63 -0.34 -11.47
C ARG A 255 -23.27 -0.64 -10.85
N ALA A 256 -22.19 -0.22 -11.50
CA ALA A 256 -20.82 -0.53 -11.10
C ALA A 256 -20.46 0.07 -9.74
N GLU A 257 -20.60 1.39 -9.60
CA GLU A 257 -20.06 2.08 -8.42
C GLU A 257 -20.69 1.60 -7.10
N PRO A 258 -22.03 1.50 -6.96
CA PRO A 258 -22.64 0.95 -5.76
C PRO A 258 -22.29 -0.52 -5.55
N ALA A 259 -22.19 -1.33 -6.61
CA ALA A 259 -21.85 -2.74 -6.49
C ALA A 259 -20.46 -2.93 -5.88
N ILE A 260 -19.45 -2.19 -6.35
CA ILE A 260 -18.09 -2.27 -5.82
C ILE A 260 -18.03 -1.84 -4.35
N VAL A 261 -18.68 -0.72 -4.00
CA VAL A 261 -18.67 -0.23 -2.61
C VAL A 261 -19.39 -1.19 -1.68
N ASN A 262 -20.62 -1.60 -2.02
CA ASN A 262 -21.45 -2.43 -1.14
C ASN A 262 -20.92 -3.85 -0.98
N LYS A 263 -20.20 -4.37 -1.97
CA LYS A 263 -19.64 -5.72 -1.95
C LYS A 263 -18.21 -5.78 -1.40
N THR A 264 -17.54 -4.65 -1.15
CA THR A 264 -16.20 -4.66 -0.53
C THR A 264 -16.24 -5.34 0.83
N ARG A 265 -15.46 -6.41 0.98
CA ARG A 265 -15.55 -7.35 2.12
C ARG A 265 -14.32 -8.26 2.23
N GLU A 266 -14.27 -9.02 3.32
CA GLU A 266 -13.46 -10.24 3.43
C GLU A 266 -14.04 -11.31 2.48
N VAL A 267 -13.32 -11.65 1.41
CA VAL A 267 -13.80 -12.61 0.40
C VAL A 267 -13.44 -14.06 0.75
N VAL A 268 -12.34 -14.24 1.47
CA VAL A 268 -11.94 -15.47 2.18
C VAL A 268 -11.31 -15.04 3.51
N PRO A 269 -11.26 -15.91 4.54
CA PRO A 269 -10.65 -15.56 5.82
C PRO A 269 -9.26 -14.93 5.63
N GLY A 270 -9.06 -13.73 6.18
CA GLY A 270 -7.82 -12.97 6.14
C GLY A 270 -7.57 -12.15 4.86
N LEU A 271 -8.46 -12.17 3.87
CA LEU A 271 -8.30 -11.41 2.62
C LEU A 271 -9.51 -10.50 2.36
N VAL A 272 -9.30 -9.19 2.53
CA VAL A 272 -10.27 -8.14 2.17
C VAL A 272 -10.01 -7.66 0.75
N MET A 273 -11.04 -7.63 -0.10
CA MET A 273 -10.92 -7.20 -1.49
C MET A 273 -11.70 -5.93 -1.75
N THR A 274 -11.08 -4.97 -2.44
CA THR A 274 -11.63 -3.64 -2.70
C THR A 274 -11.26 -3.11 -4.08
N GLY A 275 -11.89 -2.00 -4.48
CA GLY A 275 -11.67 -1.38 -5.78
C GLY A 275 -12.05 -2.30 -6.95
N MET A 276 -11.41 -2.08 -8.10
CA MET A 276 -11.76 -2.79 -9.33
C MET A 276 -11.33 -4.26 -9.36
N GLU A 277 -10.43 -4.70 -8.48
CA GLU A 277 -10.11 -6.13 -8.34
C GLU A 277 -11.36 -6.95 -7.96
N LEU A 278 -12.22 -6.37 -7.10
CA LEU A 278 -13.48 -6.99 -6.71
C LEU A 278 -14.44 -7.20 -7.89
N SER A 279 -14.32 -6.40 -8.96
CA SER A 279 -15.15 -6.56 -10.15
C SER A 279 -14.84 -7.85 -10.91
N GLU A 280 -13.58 -8.29 -10.90
CA GLU A 280 -13.15 -9.56 -11.51
C GLU A 280 -13.56 -10.75 -10.67
N HIS A 281 -13.47 -10.61 -9.34
CA HIS A 281 -13.92 -11.63 -8.40
C HIS A 281 -15.44 -11.85 -8.50
N ASP A 282 -16.24 -10.80 -8.38
CA ASP A 282 -17.71 -10.90 -8.31
C ASP A 282 -18.43 -10.82 -9.67
N GLY A 283 -17.74 -10.44 -10.73
CA GLY A 283 -18.32 -10.25 -12.06
C GLY A 283 -19.23 -9.02 -12.16
N SER A 284 -18.77 -7.89 -11.63
CA SER A 284 -19.51 -6.61 -11.64
C SER A 284 -19.20 -5.78 -12.90
N ASN A 285 -20.10 -4.84 -13.25
CA ASN A 285 -19.84 -3.83 -14.27
C ASN A 285 -18.63 -2.95 -13.91
N ARG A 286 -17.96 -2.41 -14.92
CA ARG A 286 -16.93 -1.36 -14.75
C ARG A 286 -17.54 0.04 -14.80
N MET A 287 -16.92 1.02 -14.13
CA MET A 287 -17.38 2.41 -14.15
C MET A 287 -16.61 3.33 -15.13
N GLY A 288 -15.42 2.94 -15.60
CA GLY A 288 -14.63 3.81 -16.47
C GLY A 288 -14.10 5.04 -15.71
N PRO A 289 -14.12 6.25 -16.30
CA PRO A 289 -13.41 7.42 -15.77
C PRO A 289 -14.18 8.17 -14.66
N THR A 290 -14.69 7.46 -13.64
CA THR A 290 -15.27 8.02 -12.41
C THR A 290 -14.71 7.29 -11.19
N PHE A 291 -14.38 8.03 -10.13
CA PHE A 291 -13.48 7.55 -9.06
C PHE A 291 -14.15 7.44 -7.68
N GLY A 292 -15.43 7.80 -7.56
CA GLY A 292 -16.15 7.81 -6.29
C GLY A 292 -16.18 6.44 -5.61
N ALA A 293 -16.45 5.39 -6.38
CA ALA A 293 -16.41 4.02 -5.87
C ALA A 293 -15.05 3.58 -5.36
N MET A 294 -13.94 4.04 -5.96
CA MET A 294 -12.60 3.65 -5.49
C MET A 294 -12.33 4.23 -4.11
N MET A 295 -12.69 5.49 -3.89
CA MET A 295 -12.60 6.15 -2.58
C MET A 295 -13.47 5.43 -1.54
N ALA A 296 -14.77 5.28 -1.85
CA ALA A 296 -15.74 4.71 -0.92
C ALA A 296 -15.49 3.21 -0.63
N SER A 297 -15.03 2.43 -1.61
CA SER A 297 -14.63 1.04 -1.39
C SER A 297 -13.35 0.93 -0.55
N GLY A 298 -12.37 1.82 -0.74
CA GLY A 298 -11.20 1.88 0.15
C GLY A 298 -11.59 2.17 1.60
N ILE A 299 -12.50 3.13 1.82
CA ILE A 299 -13.06 3.42 3.15
C ILE A 299 -13.75 2.19 3.75
N LYS A 300 -14.58 1.50 2.97
CA LYS A 300 -15.26 0.28 3.40
C LYS A 300 -14.26 -0.83 3.75
N ALA A 301 -13.20 -0.99 2.97
CA ALA A 301 -12.15 -1.97 3.23
C ALA A 301 -11.42 -1.70 4.56
N ALA A 302 -11.14 -0.44 4.87
CA ALA A 302 -10.57 -0.06 6.16
C ALA A 302 -11.49 -0.45 7.33
N ARG A 303 -12.80 -0.22 7.19
CA ARG A 303 -13.80 -0.61 8.22
C ARG A 303 -13.88 -2.12 8.42
N GLU A 304 -13.90 -2.89 7.33
CA GLU A 304 -13.88 -4.36 7.41
C GLU A 304 -12.59 -4.86 8.04
N THR A 305 -11.45 -4.28 7.69
CA THR A 305 -10.14 -4.62 8.26
C THR A 305 -10.13 -4.40 9.77
N ILE A 306 -10.61 -3.25 10.25
CA ILE A 306 -10.72 -2.96 11.68
C ILE A 306 -11.63 -3.99 12.37
N ARG A 307 -12.80 -4.28 11.79
CA ARG A 307 -13.75 -5.27 12.33
C ARG A 307 -13.13 -6.66 12.45
N ILE A 308 -12.36 -7.10 11.46
CA ILE A 308 -11.69 -8.41 11.49
C ILE A 308 -10.63 -8.43 12.59
N LEU A 309 -9.84 -7.34 12.72
CA LEU A 309 -8.79 -7.21 13.72
C LEU A 309 -9.32 -7.12 15.16
N GLU A 310 -10.56 -6.67 15.37
CA GLU A 310 -11.19 -6.70 16.71
C GLU A 310 -11.41 -8.12 17.23
N THR A 311 -11.60 -9.08 16.31
CA THR A 311 -11.80 -10.50 16.65
C THR A 311 -10.54 -11.34 16.46
N ALA A 312 -9.58 -10.90 15.64
CA ALA A 312 -8.39 -11.66 15.33
C ALA A 312 -7.37 -11.63 16.49
N GLN A 313 -6.94 -12.80 16.95
CA GLN A 313 -5.80 -12.93 17.85
C GLN A 313 -4.56 -13.34 17.08
N VAL A 314 -3.48 -12.58 17.21
CA VAL A 314 -2.18 -12.89 16.58
C VAL A 314 -1.16 -13.19 17.66
N VAL A 315 -0.58 -14.39 17.61
CA VAL A 315 0.52 -14.81 18.51
C VAL A 315 1.69 -15.25 17.65
N ASN A 316 2.84 -14.60 17.80
CA ASN A 316 4.08 -14.89 17.05
C ASN A 316 3.87 -14.92 15.53
N GLY A 317 3.10 -13.98 14.98
CA GLY A 317 2.79 -13.93 13.54
C GLY A 317 1.76 -14.97 13.07
N LYS A 318 1.17 -15.77 13.94
CA LYS A 318 0.09 -16.70 13.59
C LYS A 318 -1.25 -16.18 14.07
N VAL A 319 -2.27 -16.22 13.21
CA VAL A 319 -3.67 -16.00 13.62
C VAL A 319 -4.14 -17.25 14.38
N VAL A 320 -4.48 -17.08 15.66
CA VAL A 320 -4.83 -18.16 16.59
C VAL A 320 -6.25 -18.07 17.14
N GLY A 321 -6.96 -16.97 16.86
CA GLY A 321 -8.34 -16.72 17.27
C GLY A 321 -9.00 -15.70 16.37
#